data_AF-A0A6D2HTD3-F1
#
_entry.id   AF-A0A6D2HTD3-F1
#
_cell.length_a   1.000
_cell.length_b   1.000
_cell.length_c   1.000
_cell.angle_alpha   90.00
_cell.angle_beta   90.00
_cell.angle_gamma   90.00
#
_symmetry.space_group_name_H-M   'P 1'
#
loop_
_entity.id
_entity.type
_entity.pdbx_description
1 polymer ?
#
loop_
_entity_poly.entity_id
_entity_poly.type
_entity_poly.pdbx_seq_one_letter_code
_entity_poly.pdbx_strand_id
1 'polypeptide(L)'
;MTEEILRDLIAEAEFPDSVEFRIPGHLERPYDAPAGWMCVYECMFTEFGMNFPLSPLFLQFAADRGVPTSQLTHGVVRHIVFTEALARAAGVVFDRLFSSTLLISGLRRERETSSGFIPR
;
A
#
# COMPACT_ATOMS: atom_id res chain seq x y z
N MET A 1 -16.24 -2.85 -5.33
CA MET A 1 -15.85 -4.23 -4.98
C MET A 1 -17.13 -5.04 -4.83
N THR A 2 -17.26 -6.13 -5.58
CA THR A 2 -18.35 -7.12 -5.41
C THR A 2 -17.75 -8.43 -4.91
N GLU A 3 -18.60 -9.38 -4.51
CA GLU A 3 -18.15 -10.72 -4.09
C GLU A 3 -17.41 -11.46 -5.20
N GLU A 4 -17.83 -11.29 -6.45
CA GLU A 4 -17.16 -11.90 -7.61
C GLU A 4 -15.74 -11.34 -7.77
N ILE A 5 -15.59 -10.02 -7.76
CA ILE A 5 -14.28 -9.36 -7.85
C ILE A 5 -13.37 -9.79 -6.70
N LEU A 6 -13.91 -9.91 -5.49
CA LEU A 6 -13.14 -10.35 -4.32
C LEU A 6 -12.66 -11.79 -4.48
N ARG A 7 -13.50 -12.71 -4.98
CA ARG A 7 -13.11 -14.09 -5.25
C ARG A 7 -12.02 -14.19 -6.31
N ASP A 8 -12.16 -13.44 -7.39
CA ASP A 8 -11.17 -13.39 -8.47
C ASP A 8 -9.83 -12.86 -7.93
N LEU A 9 -9.85 -11.79 -7.13
CA LEU A 9 -8.66 -11.24 -6.48
C LEU A 9 -7.98 -12.26 -5.54
N ILE A 10 -8.75 -12.95 -4.69
CA ILE A 10 -8.21 -13.96 -3.77
C ILE A 10 -7.50 -15.07 -4.54
N ALA A 11 -8.09 -15.51 -5.65
CA ALA A 11 -7.52 -16.56 -6.49
C ALA A 11 -6.26 -16.07 -7.24
N GLU A 12 -6.29 -14.86 -7.80
CA GLU A 12 -5.16 -14.30 -8.56
C GLU A 12 -3.96 -13.98 -7.69
N ALA A 13 -4.19 -13.41 -6.50
CA ALA A 13 -3.13 -13.01 -5.58
C ALA A 13 -2.69 -14.13 -4.62
N GLU A 14 -3.31 -15.31 -4.72
CA GLU A 14 -3.03 -16.51 -3.93
C GLU A 14 -3.02 -16.24 -2.41
N PHE A 15 -4.05 -15.55 -1.92
CA PHE A 15 -4.12 -15.17 -0.51
C PHE A 15 -4.28 -16.39 0.40
N PRO A 16 -3.61 -16.40 1.58
CA PRO A 16 -3.72 -17.52 2.50
C PRO A 16 -5.10 -17.57 3.16
N ASP A 17 -5.61 -18.78 3.39
CA ASP A 17 -6.91 -19.06 4.02
C ASP A 17 -7.08 -18.44 5.42
N SER A 18 -5.98 -18.05 6.07
CA SER A 18 -5.98 -17.39 7.37
C SER A 18 -6.40 -15.92 7.32
N VAL A 19 -6.57 -15.33 6.14
CA VAL A 19 -6.96 -13.92 5.97
C VAL A 19 -8.47 -13.83 5.79
N GLU A 20 -9.11 -13.08 6.69
CA GLU A 20 -10.53 -12.76 6.58
C GLU A 20 -10.74 -11.49 5.75
N PHE A 21 -11.72 -11.53 4.84
CA PHE A 21 -12.08 -10.41 3.99
C PHE A 21 -13.47 -9.90 4.33
N ARG A 22 -13.65 -8.58 4.21
CA ARG A 22 -14.93 -7.90 4.43
C ARG A 22 -15.12 -6.85 3.36
N ILE A 23 -16.21 -6.95 2.62
CA ILE A 23 -16.61 -5.90 1.68
C ILE A 23 -17.23 -4.74 2.49
N PRO A 24 -16.74 -3.51 2.36
CA PRO A 24 -17.31 -2.37 3.06
C PRO A 24 -18.73 -2.07 2.54
N GLY A 25 -19.63 -1.73 3.46
CA GLY A 25 -20.97 -1.27 3.13
C GLY A 25 -20.97 0.11 2.48
N HIS A 26 -22.09 0.48 1.83
CA HIS A 26 -22.18 1.71 1.04
C HIS A 26 -21.89 3.00 1.82
N LEU A 27 -22.17 3.02 3.13
CA LEU A 27 -21.94 4.20 3.98
C LEU A 27 -20.59 4.18 4.70
N GLU A 28 -19.87 3.06 4.64
CA GLU A 28 -18.58 2.92 5.29
C GLU A 28 -17.49 3.61 4.48
N ARG A 29 -16.65 4.39 5.17
CA ARG A 29 -15.56 5.11 4.54
C ARG A 29 -14.29 4.27 4.58
N PRO A 30 -13.42 4.33 3.56
CA PRO A 30 -12.15 3.61 3.56
C PRO A 30 -11.24 3.91 4.76
N TYR A 31 -11.34 5.10 5.35
CA TYR A 31 -10.53 5.53 6.49
C TYR A 31 -11.15 5.21 7.86
N ASP A 32 -12.38 4.71 7.89
CA ASP A 32 -13.13 4.37 9.11
C ASP A 32 -13.33 2.85 9.21
N ALA A 33 -12.25 2.08 8.99
CA ALA A 33 -12.31 0.63 9.13
C ALA A 33 -12.65 0.23 10.59
N PRO A 34 -13.48 -0.81 10.82
CA PRO A 34 -13.79 -1.28 12.17
C PRO A 34 -12.54 -1.70 12.95
N ALA A 35 -12.62 -1.70 14.28
CA ALA A 35 -11.54 -2.18 15.13
C ALA A 35 -11.16 -3.63 14.78
N GLY A 36 -9.86 -3.88 14.60
CA GLY A 36 -9.32 -5.18 14.15
C GLY A 36 -9.30 -5.36 12.63
N TRP A 37 -9.86 -4.42 11.87
CA TRP A 37 -9.83 -4.43 10.41
C TRP A 37 -8.97 -3.29 9.87
N MET A 38 -8.43 -3.49 8.68
CA MET A 38 -7.77 -2.45 7.91
C MET A 38 -8.31 -2.43 6.48
N CYS A 39 -8.37 -1.25 5.88
CA CYS A 39 -8.76 -1.10 4.48
C CYS A 39 -7.52 -1.05 3.59
N VAL A 40 -7.52 -1.88 2.56
CA VAL A 40 -6.53 -1.93 1.48
C VAL A 40 -7.26 -1.92 0.14
N TYR A 41 -6.59 -1.43 -0.90
CA TYR A 41 -7.16 -1.41 -2.24
C TYR A 41 -6.65 -2.60 -3.07
N GLU A 42 -7.50 -3.08 -3.96
CA GLU A 42 -7.19 -4.15 -4.94
C GLU A 42 -5.87 -3.90 -5.69
N CYS A 43 -5.68 -2.67 -6.19
CA CYS A 43 -4.47 -2.27 -6.93
C CYS A 43 -3.17 -2.43 -6.13
N MET A 44 -3.23 -2.45 -4.79
CA MET A 44 -2.04 -2.68 -3.98
C MET A 44 -1.48 -4.09 -4.21
N PHE A 45 -2.35 -5.07 -4.47
CA PHE A 45 -1.96 -6.47 -4.69
C PHE A 45 -1.76 -6.74 -6.18
N THR A 46 -2.68 -6.29 -7.03
CA THR A 46 -2.65 -6.59 -8.48
C THR A 46 -1.61 -5.77 -9.24
N GLU A 47 -1.50 -4.47 -8.97
CA GLU A 47 -0.58 -3.58 -9.71
C GLU A 47 0.75 -3.36 -8.98
N PHE A 48 0.74 -3.28 -7.65
CA PHE A 48 1.93 -2.87 -6.90
C PHE A 48 2.71 -4.06 -6.33
N GLY A 49 2.15 -5.28 -6.37
CA GLY A 49 2.83 -6.50 -5.95
C GLY A 49 2.91 -6.71 -4.43
N MET A 50 2.00 -6.09 -3.67
CA MET A 50 1.82 -6.43 -2.25
C MET A 50 1.28 -7.86 -2.14
N ASN A 51 1.69 -8.59 -1.10
CA ASN A 51 1.12 -9.91 -0.77
C ASN A 51 1.15 -10.11 0.76
N PHE A 52 0.47 -11.15 1.24
CA PHE A 52 0.49 -11.57 2.63
C PHE A 52 1.71 -12.46 2.95
N PRO A 53 2.25 -12.37 4.19
CA PRO A 53 1.90 -11.38 5.22
C PRO A 53 2.27 -9.96 4.78
N LEU A 54 1.44 -8.98 5.14
CA LEU A 54 1.71 -7.58 4.79
C LEU A 54 3.07 -7.14 5.32
N SER A 55 3.74 -6.33 4.53
CA SER A 55 5.03 -5.75 4.88
C SER A 55 5.00 -5.05 6.25
N PRO A 56 5.93 -5.39 7.17
CA PRO A 56 6.11 -4.63 8.41
C PRO A 56 6.46 -3.16 8.14
N LEU A 57 7.19 -2.87 7.06
CA LEU A 57 7.55 -1.51 6.68
C LEU A 57 6.30 -0.71 6.26
N PHE A 58 5.40 -1.31 5.49
CA PHE A 58 4.12 -0.71 5.10
C PHE A 58 3.26 -0.39 6.32
N LEU A 59 3.07 -1.38 7.21
CA LEU A 59 2.25 -1.22 8.40
C LEU A 59 2.84 -0.17 9.36
N GLN A 60 4.15 -0.23 9.59
CA GLN A 60 4.84 0.73 10.45
C GLN A 60 4.81 2.14 9.86
N PHE A 61 4.93 2.28 8.53
CA PHE A 61 4.89 3.59 7.87
C PHE A 61 3.55 4.30 8.09
N ALA A 62 2.44 3.56 7.98
CA ALA A 62 1.10 4.06 8.25
C ALA A 62 0.91 4.40 9.74
N ALA A 63 1.31 3.47 10.62
CA ALA A 63 1.21 3.63 12.08
C ALA A 63 1.99 4.86 12.59
N ASP A 64 3.23 5.05 12.15
CA ASP A 64 4.08 6.17 12.54
C ASP A 64 3.49 7.55 12.15
N ARG A 65 2.64 7.58 11.12
CA ARG A 65 1.97 8.79 10.63
C ARG A 65 0.57 8.97 11.22
N GLY A 66 0.06 7.98 11.96
CA GLY A 66 -1.31 8.00 12.49
C GLY A 66 -2.37 8.07 11.39
N VAL A 67 -2.08 7.50 10.21
CA VAL A 67 -3.02 7.49 9.07
C VAL A 67 -3.46 6.07 8.75
N PRO A 68 -4.74 5.86 8.38
CA PRO A 68 -5.19 4.59 7.82
C PRO A 68 -4.42 4.25 6.53
N THR A 69 -4.19 2.97 6.28
CA THR A 69 -3.51 2.50 5.06
C THR A 69 -4.22 2.91 3.77
N SER A 70 -5.55 3.06 3.82
CA SER A 70 -6.38 3.58 2.73
C SER A 70 -6.14 5.05 2.39
N GLN A 71 -5.48 5.83 3.26
CA GLN A 71 -5.09 7.20 2.97
C GLN A 71 -3.67 7.32 2.37
N LEU A 72 -2.93 6.21 2.27
CA LEU A 72 -1.65 6.22 1.59
C LEU A 72 -1.87 6.35 0.09
N THR A 73 -1.11 7.26 -0.54
CA THR A 73 -1.19 7.43 -1.99
C THR A 73 -0.58 6.22 -2.70
N HIS A 74 -1.03 5.95 -3.92
CA HIS A 74 -0.48 4.87 -4.75
C HIS A 74 1.05 4.98 -4.88
N GLY A 75 1.58 6.20 -5.02
CA GLY A 75 3.03 6.44 -5.08
C GLY A 75 3.74 5.97 -3.81
N VAL A 76 3.20 6.27 -2.63
CA VAL A 76 3.78 5.80 -1.36
C VAL A 76 3.82 4.27 -1.31
N VAL A 77 2.70 3.62 -1.62
CA VAL A 77 2.59 2.15 -1.57
C VAL A 77 3.58 1.51 -2.54
N ARG A 78 3.60 1.97 -3.79
CA ARG A 78 4.50 1.45 -4.84
C ARG A 78 5.96 1.61 -4.45
N HIS A 79 6.36 2.77 -3.91
CA HIS A 79 7.73 3.00 -3.48
C HIS A 79 8.12 2.11 -2.29
N ILE A 80 7.21 1.86 -1.35
CA ILE A 80 7.46 0.91 -0.24
C ILE A 80 7.71 -0.49 -0.80
N VAL A 81 6.79 -1.01 -1.63
CA VAL A 81 6.92 -2.37 -2.19
C VAL A 81 8.21 -2.50 -3.03
N PHE A 82 8.51 -1.50 -3.86
CA PHE A 82 9.74 -1.47 -4.65
C PHE A 82 11.00 -1.45 -3.77
N THR A 83 10.99 -0.63 -2.72
CA THR A 83 12.12 -0.53 -1.78
C THR A 83 12.38 -1.87 -1.10
N GLU A 84 11.34 -2.58 -0.71
CA GLU A 84 11.46 -3.91 -0.11
C GLU A 84 11.97 -4.96 -1.08
N ALA A 85 11.45 -4.96 -2.31
CA ALA A 85 11.94 -5.85 -3.37
C ALA A 85 13.43 -5.62 -3.64
N LEU A 86 13.86 -4.35 -3.70
CA LEU A 86 15.26 -3.98 -3.86
C LEU A 86 16.12 -4.41 -2.66
N ALA A 87 15.64 -4.21 -1.42
CA ALA A 87 16.34 -4.66 -0.22
C ALA A 87 16.59 -6.16 -0.25
N ARG A 88 15.54 -6.93 -0.58
CA ARG A 88 15.59 -8.39 -0.70
C ARG A 88 16.58 -8.82 -1.77
N ALA A 89 16.54 -8.19 -2.95
CA ALA A 89 17.47 -8.49 -4.03
C ALA A 89 18.94 -8.17 -3.68
N ALA A 90 19.16 -7.11 -2.89
CA ALA A 90 20.49 -6.71 -2.44
C ALA A 90 20.96 -7.44 -1.16
N GLY A 91 20.11 -8.23 -0.50
CA GLY A 91 20.42 -8.89 0.77
C GLY A 91 20.61 -7.91 1.94
N VAL A 92 19.96 -6.74 1.88
CA VAL A 92 20.05 -5.69 2.91
C VAL A 92 18.71 -5.48 3.60
N VAL A 93 18.77 -5.04 4.86
CA VAL A 93 17.58 -4.60 5.60
C VAL A 93 17.54 -3.08 5.53
N PHE A 94 16.47 -2.52 4.96
CA PHE A 94 16.25 -1.08 5.03
C PHE A 94 15.72 -0.70 6.40
N ASP A 95 16.47 0.13 7.12
CA ASP A 95 16.02 0.72 8.37
C ASP A 95 14.99 1.85 8.11
N ARG A 96 14.10 2.04 9.08
CA ARG A 96 12.93 2.95 9.09
C ARG A 96 13.27 4.37 8.64
N LEU A 97 14.41 4.90 9.09
CA LEU A 97 14.83 6.27 8.81
C LEU A 97 15.22 6.48 7.34
N PHE A 98 15.82 5.46 6.73
CA PHE A 98 16.25 5.52 5.33
C PHE A 98 15.04 5.45 4.39
N SER A 99 14.09 4.56 4.68
CA SER A 99 12.86 4.43 3.89
C SER A 99 12.00 5.71 3.94
N SER A 100 11.77 6.28 5.12
CA SER A 100 10.97 7.53 5.22
C SER A 100 11.62 8.69 4.49
N THR A 101 12.95 8.82 4.55
CA THR A 101 13.68 9.91 3.88
C THR A 101 13.65 9.73 2.35
N LEU A 102 13.92 8.51 1.86
CA LEU A 102 13.83 8.20 0.44
C LEU A 102 12.41 8.39 -0.09
N LEU A 103 11.40 7.89 0.61
CA LEU A 103 9.99 8.05 0.24
C LEU A 103 9.59 9.51 0.14
N ILE A 104 9.90 10.31 1.16
CA ILE A 104 9.57 11.74 1.16
C ILE A 104 10.32 12.46 0.02
N SER A 105 11.60 12.13 -0.19
CA SER A 105 12.39 12.75 -1.26
C SER A 105 11.91 12.36 -2.67
N GLY A 106 11.54 11.09 -2.87
CA GLY A 106 10.97 10.58 -4.12
C GLY A 106 9.62 11.20 -4.43
N LEU A 107 8.70 11.24 -3.46
CA LEU A 107 7.38 11.86 -3.62
C LEU A 107 7.47 13.37 -3.87
N ARG A 108 8.44 14.04 -3.25
CA ARG A 108 8.70 15.46 -3.50
C ARG A 108 9.16 15.68 -4.95
N ARG A 109 10.07 14.83 -5.43
CA ARG A 109 10.57 14.89 -6.81
C ARG A 109 9.46 14.61 -7.83
N GLU A 110 8.60 13.64 -7.57
CA GLU A 110 7.44 13.35 -8.43
C GLU A 110 6.48 14.54 -8.53
N ARG A 111 6.16 15.20 -7.40
CA ARG A 111 5.34 16.42 -7.41
C ARG A 111 5.98 17.57 -8.18
N GLU A 112 7.29 17.76 -8.04
CA GLU A 112 8.03 18.79 -8.79
C GLU A 112 8.01 18.51 -10.29
N THR A 113 8.12 17.24 -10.71
CA THR A 113 8.02 16.86 -12.13
C THR A 113 6.60 16.96 -12.68
N SER A 114 5.57 16.63 -11.88
CA SER A 114 4.16 16.75 -12.29
C SER A 114 3.68 18.20 -12.34
N SER A 115 4.24 19.09 -11.51
CA SER A 115 3.93 20.53 -11.55
C SER A 115 4.58 21.27 -12.73
N GLY A 116 5.44 20.61 -13.51
CA GLY A 116 6.08 21.18 -14.71
C GLY A 116 5.28 21.04 -16.00
N PHE A 117 4.18 20.29 -16.01
CA PHE A 117 3.34 20.11 -17.20
C PHE A 117 2.16 21.10 -17.20
N ILE A 118 2.44 22.34 -17.60
CA ILE A 118 1.40 23.26 -18.08
C ILE A 118 1.35 23.09 -19.61
N PRO A 119 0.36 22.39 -20.18
CA PRO A 119 0.19 22.39 -21.63
C PRO A 119 -0.18 23.81 -22.06
N ARG A 120 0.62 24.38 -22.96
CA ARG A 120 0.26 25.60 -23.70
C ARG A 120 -0.60 25.24 -24.90
#